data_AF-B1WVM4-F1
#
_entry.id   AF-B1WVM4-F1
#
_cell.length_a   1.000
_cell.length_b   1.000
_cell.length_c   1.000
_cell.angle_alpha   90.00
_cell.angle_beta   90.00
_cell.angle_gamma   90.00
#
_symmetry.space_group_name_H-M   'P 1'
#
loop_
_entity.id
_entity.type
_entity.pdbx_description
1 polymer ?
#
loop_
_entity_poly.entity_id
_entity_poly.type
_entity_poly.pdbx_seq_one_letter_code
_entity_poly.pdbx_strand_id
1 'polypeptide(L)' 'MVTQLLNLDIPQRITIGKIGTTTGLKAMLQQKLDKLPLTQAYLSEVTESVTEFQNRRIQWAITEIH' A
#
# COMPACT_ATOMS: atom_id res chain seq x y z
N MET A 1 -1.40 8.75 -7.44
CA MET A 1 -2.40 7.96 -6.67
C MET A 1 -1.72 7.07 -5.64
N VAL A 2 -0.80 6.16 -6.00
CA VAL A 2 -0.03 5.39 -5.00
C VAL A 2 0.96 6.26 -4.21
N THR A 3 1.59 7.22 -4.89
CA THR A 3 2.52 8.21 -4.30
C THR A 3 1.92 9.04 -3.16
N GLN A 4 0.60 9.21 -3.11
CA GLN A 4 -0.07 9.96 -2.04
C GLN A 4 -0.11 9.18 -0.71
N LEU A 5 -0.03 7.84 -0.75
CA LEU A 5 0.08 7.02 0.47
C LEU A 5 1.49 7.06 1.08
N LEU A 6 2.50 7.41 0.29
CA LEU A 6 3.90 7.52 0.74
C LEU A 6 4.19 8.85 1.46
N ASN A 7 3.39 9.90 1.17
CA ASN A 7 3.59 11.27 1.67
C ASN A 7 2.66 11.64 2.83
N LEU A 8 2.16 10.66 3.59
CA LEU A 8 1.35 10.92 4.78
C LEU A 8 2.27 11.20 5.96
N ASP A 9 1.92 12.21 6.77
CA ASP A 9 2.63 12.56 8.01
C ASP A 9 2.83 11.34 8.91
N ILE A 10 1.93 10.35 8.87
CA ILE A 10 2.08 9.09 9.59
C ILE A 10 2.12 7.94 8.58
N PRO A 11 3.15 7.07 8.61
CA PRO A 11 3.25 5.90 7.75
C PRO A 11 2.01 5.01 7.84
N GLN A 12 1.30 4.85 6.73
CA GLN A 12 0.19 3.89 6.60
C GLN A 12 0.59 2.68 5.78
N ARG A 13 0.08 1.50 6.17
CA ARG A 13 0.39 0.26 5.47
C ARG A 13 -0.25 0.19 4.10
N ILE A 14 0.55 -0.04 3.07
CA ILE A 14 0.13 -0.21 1.68
C ILE A 14 -0.31 -1.66 1.49
N THR A 15 -1.62 -1.84 1.35
CA THR A 15 -2.25 -3.14 1.08
C THR A 15 -3.20 -3.02 -0.11
N ILE A 16 -3.50 -4.13 -0.79
CA ILE A 16 -4.49 -4.16 -1.88
C ILE A 16 -5.83 -3.55 -1.43
N GLY A 17 -6.27 -3.89 -0.21
CA GLY A 17 -7.49 -3.33 0.38
C GLY A 17 -7.42 -1.82 0.57
N LYS A 18 -6.29 -1.29 1.07
CA LYS A 18 -6.08 0.15 1.22
C LYS A 18 -6.07 0.84 -0.13
N ILE A 19 -5.34 0.31 -1.11
CA ILE A 19 -5.28 0.82 -2.48
C ILE A 19 -6.68 0.87 -3.07
N GLY A 20 -7.45 -0.23 -3.00
CA GLY A 20 -8.81 -0.28 -3.53
C GLY A 20 -9.78 0.68 -2.83
N THR A 21 -9.60 0.94 -1.54
CA THR A 21 -10.42 1.92 -0.82
C THR A 21 -10.06 3.35 -1.23
N THR A 22 -8.76 3.66 -1.37
CA THR A 22 -8.27 4.97 -1.79
C THR A 22 -8.61 5.29 -3.25
N THR A 23 -8.61 4.30 -4.14
CA THR A 23 -8.93 4.50 -5.57
C THR A 23 -10.41 4.33 -5.90
N GLY A 24 -11.25 3.93 -4.94
CA GLY A 24 -12.65 3.60 -5.17
C GLY A 24 -12.87 2.28 -5.93
N LEU A 25 -11.81 1.52 -6.22
CA LEU A 25 -11.85 0.27 -7.00
C LEU A 25 -11.95 -0.99 -6.15
N LYS A 26 -12.21 -0.87 -4.84
CA LYS A 26 -12.23 -2.00 -3.89
C LYS A 26 -13.08 -3.18 -4.38
N ALA A 27 -14.32 -2.91 -4.80
CA ALA A 27 -15.22 -3.95 -5.28
C ALA A 27 -14.69 -4.65 -6.54
N MET A 28 -14.10 -3.90 -7.47
CA MET A 28 -13.52 -4.48 -8.69
C MET A 28 -12.28 -5.31 -8.39
N LEU A 29 -11.39 -4.82 -7.53
CA LEU A 29 -10.19 -5.56 -7.12
C LEU A 29 -10.53 -6.82 -6.32
N GLN A 30 -11.61 -6.83 -5.54
CA GLN A 30 -12.01 -8.05 -4.83
C GLN A 30 -12.68 -9.09 -5.74
N GLN A 31 -13.39 -8.66 -6.78
CA GLN A 31 -14.17 -9.57 -7.63
C GLN A 31 -13.47 -10.03 -8.92
N LYS A 32 -12.49 -9.26 -9.41
CA LYS A 32 -11.94 -9.45 -10.78
C LYS A 32 -10.42 -9.47 -10.86
N LEU A 33 -9.71 -9.46 -9.74
CA LEU A 33 -8.24 -9.39 -9.73
C LEU A 33 -7.59 -10.66 -10.30
N ASP A 34 -8.24 -11.81 -10.14
CA ASP A 34 -7.89 -13.10 -10.76
C ASP A 34 -7.84 -13.04 -12.29
N LYS A 35 -8.61 -12.13 -12.92
CA LYS A 35 -8.66 -11.94 -14.37
C LYS A 35 -7.68 -10.88 -14.87
N LEU A 36 -6.91 -10.26 -13.98
CA LEU A 36 -6.00 -9.16 -14.29
C LEU A 36 -4.58 -9.49 -13.80
N PRO A 37 -3.89 -10.46 -14.44
CA PRO A 37 -2.61 -10.98 -13.95
C PRO A 37 -1.51 -9.90 -13.90
N LEU A 38 -1.49 -8.98 -14.88
CA LEU A 38 -0.54 -7.85 -14.88
C LEU A 38 -0.81 -6.87 -13.74
N THR A 39 -2.08 -6.58 -13.47
CA THR A 39 -2.48 -5.72 -12.34
C THR A 39 -2.17 -6.39 -11.01
N GLN A 40 -2.38 -7.71 -10.91
CA GLN A 40 -2.05 -8.48 -9.73
C GLN A 40 -0.54 -8.46 -9.46
N ALA A 41 0.29 -8.68 -10.48
CA ALA A 41 1.74 -8.61 -10.36
C ALA A 41 2.20 -7.23 -9.86
N TYR A 42 1.70 -6.16 -10.48
CA TYR A 42 2.00 -4.79 -10.07
C TYR A 42 1.54 -4.50 -8.63
N LEU A 43 0.34 -4.93 -8.26
CA LEU A 43 -0.16 -4.75 -6.90
C LEU A 43 0.70 -5.51 -5.89
N SER A 44 1.16 -6.72 -6.20
CA SER A 44 2.06 -7.48 -5.34
C SER A 44 3.42 -6.79 -5.16
N GLU A 45 3.95 -6.15 -6.20
CA GLU A 45 5.20 -5.38 -6.14
C GLU A 45 5.07 -4.11 -5.28
N VAL A 46 3.91 -3.45 -5.35
CA VAL A 46 3.65 -2.19 -4.63
C VAL A 46 3.17 -2.41 -3.20
N THR A 47 2.57 -3.56 -2.89
CA THR A 47 2.14 -3.87 -1.53
C THR A 47 3.30 -4.26 -0.64
N GLU A 48 3.25 -3.84 0.61
CA GLU A 48 4.26 -4.19 1.59
C GLU A 48 3.76 -5.27 2.55
N SER A 49 4.68 -6.15 2.92
CA SER A 49 4.49 -7.08 4.03
C SER A 49 4.38 -6.34 5.35
N VAL A 50 3.93 -7.06 6.39
CA VAL A 50 3.86 -6.50 7.75
C VAL A 50 5.23 -6.04 8.22
N THR A 51 6.28 -6.81 7.93
CA THR A 51 7.66 -6.53 8.36
C THR A 51 8.24 -5.32 7.64
N GLU A 52 8.05 -5.21 6.32
CA GLU A 52 8.51 -4.05 5.54
C GLU A 52 7.86 -2.76 6.04
N PHE A 53 6.55 -2.80 6.32
CA PHE A 53 5.83 -1.68 6.91
C PHE A 53 6.38 -1.28 8.29
N GLN A 54 6.62 -2.26 9.15
CA GLN A 54 7.15 -2.00 10.49
C GLN A 54 8.54 -1.36 10.43
N ASN A 55 9.42 -1.89 9.57
CA ASN A 55 10.76 -1.34 9.35
C ASN A 55 10.68 0.12 8.88
N ARG A 56 9.85 0.41 7.86
CA ARG A 56 9.64 1.77 7.36
C ARG A 56 9.09 2.71 8.44
N ARG A 57 8.16 2.24 9.26
CA ARG A 57 7.57 3.03 10.35
C ARG A 57 8.57 3.33 11.46
N ILE A 58 9.47 2.40 11.78
CA ILE A 58 10.56 2.61 12.73
C ILE A 58 11.53 3.68 12.19
N GLN A 59 11.95 3.57 10.93
CA GLN A 59 12.84 4.54 10.30
C GLN A 59 12.22 5.95 10.27
N TRP A 60 10.94 6.06 9.94
CA TRP A 60 10.20 7.32 10.03
C TRP A 60 10.22 7.88 11.46
N ALA A 61 9.89 7.06 12.47
CA ALA A 61 9.86 7.51 13.86
C ALA A 61 11.24 7.98 14.38
N ILE A 62 12.33 7.39 13.91
CA ILE A 62 13.69 7.82 14.23
C ILE A 62 13.98 9.20 13.62
N THR A 63 13.50 9.44 12.40
CA THR A 63 13.73 10.69 11.66
C THR A 63 12.95 11.85 12.25
N GLU A 64 11.74 11.62 12.76
CA GLU A 64 10.91 12.67 13.39
C GLU A 64 11.38 13.11 14.78
N ILE A 65 12.22 12.30 15.44
CA ILE A 65 12.74 12.59 16.79
C ILE A 65 14.02 13.46 16.73
N HIS A 66 14.59 13.67 15.54
CA HIS A 66 15.78 14.51 15.30
C HIS A 66 15.41 15.86 14.67
#